data_AF-A0A3N5I4D3-F1
#
_entry.id   AF-A0A3N5I4D3-F1
#
_cell.length_a   1.000
_cell.length_b   1.000
_cell.length_c   1.000
_cell.angle_alpha   90.00
_cell.angle_beta   90.00
_cell.angle_gamma   90.00
#
_symmetry.space_group_name_H-M   'P 1'
#
loop_
_entity.id
_entity.type
_entity.pdbx_description
1 polymer ?
#
loop_
_entity_poly.entity_id
_entity_poly.type
_entity_poly.pdbx_seq_one_letter_code
_entity_poly.pdbx_strand_id
1 'polypeptide(L)'
;MARENSLPNEMHDSSLRRLLRRAIETLCAGMIVVALVGPVRAEETSEPAEPAETSPPPTAETPDPTPAAVVPATIDPFIKLRGSVWRTKAGIVFLKTPIGLLTLSSKTTLKDLKASQEVRFWVHERHFVVEIRKRADESLVHRYLSGPMTSGTDEPRTLHWWGPGGDQTVHVGTQEERLTNYREGDPLTVEVDETNTISGVHDMQFDLQISQAPPSGSDVQLLLSGTVSKLKSNFVFVRTPVGLVMLNSKIGIPHVKVGQPITLHIDNEHVAVTLPPTETATPRRSASPSP
;
A
#
# COMPACT_ATOMS: atom_id res chain seq x y z
N MET A 1 -26.00 -54.83 -16.37
CA MET A 1 -27.12 -54.19 -15.64
C MET A 1 -26.83 -54.25 -14.14
N ALA A 2 -26.52 -53.13 -13.50
CA ALA A 2 -26.58 -52.89 -12.05
C ALA A 2 -26.34 -51.38 -11.84
N ARG A 3 -27.41 -50.57 -11.77
CA ARG A 3 -28.12 -50.08 -10.56
C ARG A 3 -27.28 -49.16 -9.67
N GLU A 4 -27.52 -47.88 -9.91
CA GLU A 4 -27.44 -46.72 -9.03
C GLU A 4 -28.20 -46.97 -7.71
N ASN A 5 -27.66 -46.48 -6.59
CA ASN A 5 -28.46 -46.02 -5.45
C ASN A 5 -27.63 -45.16 -4.48
N SER A 6 -28.31 -44.11 -4.01
CA SER A 6 -27.81 -42.87 -3.43
C SER A 6 -27.60 -42.90 -1.90
N LEU A 7 -26.75 -41.97 -1.45
CA LEU A 7 -26.53 -41.45 -0.09
C LEU A 7 -27.82 -40.79 0.51
N PRO A 8 -27.95 -40.54 1.84
CA PRO A 8 -27.27 -39.41 2.51
C PRO A 8 -26.82 -39.64 3.97
N ASN A 9 -25.74 -38.95 4.37
CA ASN A 9 -25.31 -38.80 5.77
C ASN A 9 -25.02 -37.32 6.05
N GLU A 10 -26.06 -36.55 6.37
CA GLU A 10 -26.00 -35.19 6.91
C GLU A 10 -26.67 -35.18 8.28
N MET A 11 -25.91 -35.34 9.38
CA MET A 11 -26.45 -35.04 10.71
C MET A 11 -25.42 -34.74 11.81
N HIS A 12 -24.17 -34.41 11.48
CA HIS A 12 -23.13 -34.15 12.49
C HIS A 12 -22.59 -32.71 12.55
N ASP A 13 -22.95 -31.82 11.63
CA ASP A 13 -22.33 -30.48 11.52
C ASP A 13 -23.09 -29.34 12.22
N SER A 14 -24.27 -29.60 12.78
CA SER A 14 -25.14 -28.55 13.37
C SER A 14 -24.91 -28.31 14.87
N SER A 15 -24.33 -29.28 15.59
CA SER A 15 -24.14 -29.22 17.05
C SER A 15 -22.90 -28.41 17.46
N LEU A 16 -21.79 -28.52 16.71
CA LEU A 16 -20.54 -27.81 16.98
C LEU A 16 -20.65 -26.29 16.79
N ARG A 17 -21.53 -25.82 15.90
CA ARG A 17 -21.74 -24.39 15.62
C ARG A 17 -22.51 -23.65 16.74
N ARG A 18 -23.20 -24.37 17.63
CA ARG A 18 -23.95 -23.78 18.75
C ARG A 18 -23.11 -23.60 20.02
N LEU A 19 -22.05 -24.40 20.20
CA LEU A 19 -21.13 -24.29 21.33
C LEU A 19 -20.09 -23.17 21.17
N LEU A 20 -19.73 -22.80 19.93
CA LEU A 20 -18.73 -21.74 19.69
C LEU A 20 -19.28 -20.31 19.89
N ARG A 21 -20.59 -20.12 20.02
CA ARG A 21 -21.23 -18.79 20.18
C ARG A 21 -21.32 -18.29 21.62
N ARG A 22 -20.94 -19.09 22.63
CA ARG A 22 -21.05 -18.71 24.05
C ARG A 22 -19.73 -18.27 24.71
N ALA A 23 -18.64 -18.10 23.96
CA ALA A 23 -17.33 -17.74 24.52
C ALA A 23 -16.89 -16.29 24.23
N ILE A 24 -17.76 -15.45 23.66
CA ILE A 24 -17.46 -14.04 23.35
C ILE A 24 -18.39 -13.15 24.17
N GLU A 25 -18.24 -13.15 25.49
CA GLU A 25 -19.07 -12.29 26.33
C GLU A 25 -18.42 -11.85 27.65
N THR A 26 -17.08 -11.76 27.73
CA THR A 26 -16.45 -11.23 28.95
C THR A 26 -15.02 -10.76 28.73
N LEU A 27 -14.83 -9.47 28.44
CA LEU A 27 -13.71 -8.67 28.98
C LEU A 27 -13.86 -7.18 28.60
N CYS A 28 -14.63 -6.42 29.38
CA CYS A 28 -14.53 -4.96 29.45
C CYS A 28 -14.63 -4.54 30.91
N ALA A 29 -13.51 -4.18 31.52
CA ALA A 29 -13.48 -3.41 32.76
C ALA A 29 -12.06 -2.81 32.96
N GLY A 30 -11.99 -1.49 33.16
CA GLY A 30 -10.81 -0.84 33.77
C GLY A 30 -10.40 0.51 33.17
N MET A 31 -11.00 1.60 33.66
CA MET A 31 -10.66 3.00 33.36
C MET A 31 -9.52 3.57 34.25
N ILE A 32 -8.71 4.45 33.65
CA ILE A 32 -8.21 5.79 34.05
C ILE A 32 -7.87 6.09 35.53
N VAL A 33 -6.65 6.63 35.78
CA VAL A 33 -6.38 7.75 36.74
C VAL A 33 -5.21 8.63 36.23
N VAL A 34 -5.31 9.94 36.52
CA VAL A 34 -4.57 11.17 36.11
C VAL A 34 -3.49 11.60 37.13
N ALA A 35 -2.45 12.36 36.71
CA ALA A 35 -1.84 13.53 37.42
C ALA A 35 -0.69 14.15 36.56
N LEU A 36 -0.76 15.40 36.05
CA LEU A 36 -0.43 16.72 36.66
C LEU A 36 1.02 16.87 37.16
N VAL A 37 1.86 17.70 36.51
CA VAL A 37 2.83 18.67 37.10
C VAL A 37 3.29 19.68 36.02
N GLY A 38 3.08 20.99 36.26
CA GLY A 38 3.90 22.10 35.72
C GLY A 38 4.90 22.57 36.82
N PRO A 39 5.84 23.50 36.56
CA PRO A 39 5.42 24.91 36.49
C PRO A 39 6.25 25.84 35.58
N VAL A 40 5.66 27.04 35.47
CA VAL A 40 6.09 28.33 34.91
C VAL A 40 7.27 28.94 35.69
N ARG A 41 8.13 29.71 35.00
CA ARG A 41 8.80 30.88 35.59
C ARG A 41 9.05 31.97 34.53
N ALA A 42 8.69 33.19 34.92
CA ALA A 42 8.76 34.43 34.15
C ALA A 42 9.95 35.31 34.59
N GLU A 43 10.01 36.51 33.99
CA GLU A 43 10.91 37.66 34.16
C GLU A 43 12.13 37.66 33.21
N GLU A 44 12.45 38.75 32.50
CA GLU A 44 12.35 40.15 32.90
C GLU A 44 12.28 41.12 31.69
N THR A 45 11.48 42.17 31.85
CA THR A 45 11.21 43.31 30.96
C THR A 45 12.36 44.32 30.94
N SER A 46 12.61 44.96 29.79
CA SER A 46 12.98 46.39 29.73
C SER A 46 12.84 46.94 28.30
N GLU A 47 11.87 47.85 28.13
CA GLU A 47 11.68 48.78 27.02
C GLU A 47 12.21 50.16 27.45
N PRO A 48 12.56 51.08 26.52
CA PRO A 48 11.77 52.32 26.49
C PRO A 48 11.56 52.98 25.11
N ALA A 49 10.30 53.27 24.79
CA ALA A 49 9.68 54.50 24.24
C ALA A 49 10.29 55.32 23.06
N GLU A 50 9.60 55.25 21.89
CA GLU A 50 9.06 56.27 20.92
C GLU A 50 9.52 57.76 20.88
N PRO A 51 9.15 58.58 19.85
CA PRO A 51 8.89 58.34 18.41
C PRO A 51 9.48 59.45 17.48
N ALA A 52 9.68 59.19 16.18
CA ALA A 52 9.77 60.27 15.18
C ALA A 52 9.41 59.77 13.76
N GLU A 53 8.38 60.40 13.19
CA GLU A 53 7.95 60.30 11.80
C GLU A 53 9.07 60.71 10.84
N THR A 54 9.32 59.93 9.78
CA THR A 54 9.65 60.44 8.44
C THR A 54 9.36 59.37 7.39
N SER A 55 8.49 59.68 6.44
CA SER A 55 8.14 58.87 5.26
C SER A 55 9.30 58.77 4.23
N PRO A 56 9.25 57.81 3.27
CA PRO A 56 10.43 57.13 2.71
C PRO A 56 10.88 57.65 1.33
N PRO A 57 12.00 57.11 0.78
CA PRO A 57 12.15 56.93 -0.67
C PRO A 57 12.50 55.46 -1.05
N PRO A 58 12.48 55.10 -2.35
CA PRO A 58 11.91 53.84 -2.84
C PRO A 58 12.89 52.66 -2.73
N THR A 59 12.39 51.51 -2.27
CA THR A 59 13.12 50.24 -2.35
C THR A 59 12.71 49.52 -3.63
N ALA A 60 13.71 49.30 -4.47
CA ALA A 60 13.63 48.47 -5.66
C ALA A 60 13.30 47.02 -5.31
N GLU A 61 12.64 46.36 -6.26
CA GLU A 61 12.21 44.96 -6.24
C GLU A 61 13.24 44.01 -5.63
N THR A 62 12.81 43.21 -4.66
CA THR A 62 13.32 41.86 -4.47
C THR A 62 12.12 40.99 -4.12
N PRO A 63 11.61 40.17 -5.05
CA PRO A 63 10.68 39.12 -4.69
C PRO A 63 11.46 38.05 -3.93
N ASP A 64 11.19 37.93 -2.64
CA ASP A 64 11.58 36.78 -1.83
C ASP A 64 11.07 35.50 -2.52
N PRO A 65 11.93 34.54 -2.89
CA PRO A 65 11.45 33.20 -3.15
C PRO A 65 11.16 32.59 -1.78
N THR A 66 9.89 32.66 -1.37
CA THR A 66 9.36 31.70 -0.37
C THR A 66 9.72 30.31 -0.88
N PRO A 67 10.51 29.50 -0.14
CA PRO A 67 10.70 28.11 -0.51
C PRO A 67 9.33 27.46 -0.36
N ALA A 68 8.64 27.25 -1.49
CA ALA A 68 7.54 26.32 -1.53
C ALA A 68 8.10 25.03 -0.93
N ALA A 69 7.59 24.64 0.25
CA ALA A 69 7.88 23.36 0.83
C ALA A 69 7.52 22.33 -0.24
N VAL A 70 8.54 21.78 -0.89
CA VAL A 70 8.40 20.70 -1.85
C VAL A 70 7.95 19.52 -1.00
N VAL A 71 6.64 19.36 -0.85
CA VAL A 71 6.07 18.09 -0.43
C VAL A 71 6.63 17.09 -1.44
N PRO A 72 7.46 16.11 -1.03
CA PRO A 72 8.00 15.16 -1.98
C PRO A 72 6.81 14.51 -2.68
N ALA A 73 6.73 14.70 -4.00
CA ALA A 73 5.64 14.17 -4.80
C ALA A 73 5.70 12.65 -4.64
N THR A 74 4.73 12.09 -3.92
CA THR A 74 4.58 10.63 -3.80
C THR A 74 4.33 10.12 -5.21
N ILE A 75 5.20 9.23 -5.69
CA ILE A 75 5.15 8.72 -7.06
C ILE A 75 4.02 7.71 -7.18
N ASP A 76 3.17 7.82 -8.21
CA ASP A 76 2.07 6.89 -8.44
C ASP A 76 2.53 5.72 -9.34
N PRO A 77 2.32 4.45 -8.96
CA PRO A 77 1.77 4.00 -7.68
C PRO A 77 2.80 3.96 -6.54
N PHE A 78 2.32 4.29 -5.34
CA PHE A 78 3.03 4.06 -4.09
C PHE A 78 2.12 3.30 -3.13
N ILE A 79 2.62 2.21 -2.55
CA ILE A 79 1.91 1.45 -1.50
C ILE A 79 2.90 1.16 -0.40
N LYS A 80 2.51 1.37 0.85
CA LYS A 80 3.21 0.93 2.05
C LYS A 80 2.20 0.29 2.98
N LEU A 81 2.35 -1.01 3.20
CA LEU A 81 1.45 -1.81 4.04
C LEU A 81 2.22 -2.72 4.99
N ARG A 82 1.63 -2.90 6.17
CA ARG A 82 2.03 -3.91 7.14
C ARG A 82 0.93 -4.96 7.22
N GLY A 83 1.31 -6.23 7.12
CA GLY A 83 0.39 -7.36 7.01
C GLY A 83 0.74 -8.48 7.98
N SER A 84 -0.24 -8.93 8.76
CA SER A 84 -0.10 -10.12 9.61
C SER A 84 -0.68 -11.35 8.93
N VAL A 85 0.02 -12.48 9.02
CA VAL A 85 -0.41 -13.75 8.44
C VAL A 85 -1.73 -14.20 9.07
N TRP A 86 -2.77 -14.32 8.26
CA TRP A 86 -4.08 -14.79 8.68
C TRP A 86 -4.33 -16.24 8.29
N ARG A 87 -3.98 -16.60 7.06
CA ARG A 87 -4.16 -17.96 6.53
C ARG A 87 -3.07 -18.25 5.52
N THR A 88 -2.63 -19.49 5.48
CA THR A 88 -1.74 -20.02 4.45
C THR A 88 -2.41 -21.17 3.72
N LYS A 89 -2.09 -21.31 2.44
CA LYS A 89 -2.37 -22.44 1.56
C LYS A 89 -1.08 -22.74 0.78
N ALA A 90 -1.01 -23.89 0.12
CA ALA A 90 0.15 -24.23 -0.70
C ALA A 90 0.43 -23.12 -1.73
N GLY A 91 1.55 -22.41 -1.55
CA GLY A 91 2.00 -21.31 -2.42
C GLY A 91 1.17 -20.03 -2.36
N ILE A 92 0.27 -19.87 -1.38
CA ILE A 92 -0.56 -18.66 -1.23
C ILE A 92 -0.68 -18.28 0.24
N VAL A 93 -0.44 -17.00 0.54
CA VAL A 93 -0.54 -16.42 1.87
C VAL A 93 -1.57 -15.30 1.85
N PHE A 94 -2.47 -15.32 2.82
CA PHE A 94 -3.43 -14.26 3.08
C PHE A 94 -2.99 -13.44 4.29
N LEU A 95 -2.79 -12.14 4.08
CA LEU A 95 -2.32 -11.18 5.06
C LEU A 95 -3.46 -10.21 5.41
N LYS A 96 -3.76 -10.08 6.70
CA LYS A 96 -4.61 -9.00 7.20
C LYS A 96 -3.80 -7.71 7.25
N THR A 97 -4.27 -6.68 6.57
CA THR A 97 -3.72 -5.32 6.62
C THR A 97 -4.74 -4.37 7.24
N PRO A 98 -4.35 -3.15 7.64
CA PRO A 98 -5.30 -2.18 8.21
C PRO A 98 -6.43 -1.79 7.25
N ILE A 99 -6.20 -1.86 5.94
CA ILE A 99 -7.17 -1.45 4.91
C ILE A 99 -7.91 -2.62 4.25
N GLY A 100 -7.54 -3.87 4.57
CA GLY A 100 -8.20 -5.05 4.04
C GLY A 100 -7.31 -6.29 3.97
N LEU A 101 -7.31 -6.94 2.81
CA LEU A 101 -6.63 -8.21 2.59
C LEU A 101 -5.57 -8.06 1.50
N LEU A 102 -4.33 -8.42 1.81
CA LEU A 102 -3.25 -8.59 0.85
C LEU A 102 -3.01 -10.09 0.67
N THR A 103 -3.05 -10.57 -0.57
CA THR A 103 -2.71 -11.96 -0.90
C THR A 103 -1.36 -11.97 -1.59
N LEU A 104 -0.43 -12.81 -1.12
CA LEU A 104 0.81 -13.10 -1.82
C LEU A 104 0.75 -14.52 -2.36
N SER A 105 1.24 -14.75 -3.58
CA SER A 105 1.32 -16.08 -4.16
C SER A 105 2.65 -16.32 -4.86
N SER A 106 3.13 -17.55 -4.78
CA SER A 106 4.33 -18.03 -5.47
C SER A 106 4.36 -19.55 -5.45
N LYS A 107 4.82 -20.18 -6.53
CA LYS A 107 5.04 -21.64 -6.57
C LYS A 107 6.36 -22.04 -5.91
N THR A 108 7.31 -21.11 -5.88
CA THR A 108 8.71 -21.35 -5.51
C THR A 108 9.03 -20.90 -4.09
N THR A 109 8.27 -19.97 -3.50
CA THR A 109 8.46 -19.46 -2.14
C THR A 109 7.14 -19.46 -1.33
N LEU A 110 7.13 -18.84 -0.14
CA LEU A 110 6.01 -18.66 0.79
C LEU A 110 5.48 -19.92 1.50
N LYS A 111 6.07 -21.09 1.24
CA LYS A 111 5.63 -22.38 1.83
C LYS A 111 5.79 -22.42 3.35
N ASP A 112 6.79 -21.72 3.87
CA ASP A 112 7.20 -21.78 5.27
C ASP A 112 6.83 -20.53 6.07
N LEU A 113 5.94 -19.68 5.54
CA LEU A 113 5.52 -18.47 6.24
C LEU A 113 4.64 -18.80 7.46
N LYS A 114 5.02 -18.28 8.63
CA LYS A 114 4.43 -18.60 9.93
C LYS A 114 3.53 -17.48 10.46
N ALA A 115 2.54 -17.83 11.29
CA ALA A 115 1.68 -16.87 11.97
C ALA A 115 2.41 -15.91 12.92
N SER A 116 3.59 -16.30 13.39
CA SER A 116 4.49 -15.49 14.22
C SER A 116 5.32 -14.47 13.41
N GLN A 117 5.21 -14.49 12.09
CA GLN A 117 5.86 -13.55 11.20
C GLN A 117 4.89 -12.45 10.78
N GLU A 118 5.49 -11.38 10.31
CA GLU A 118 4.82 -10.24 9.74
C GLU A 118 5.45 -9.90 8.40
N VAL A 119 4.63 -9.33 7.52
CA VAL A 119 5.04 -8.92 6.19
C VAL A 119 4.98 -7.39 6.09
N ARG A 120 6.07 -6.79 5.64
CA ARG A 120 6.07 -5.41 5.18
C ARG A 120 6.09 -5.41 3.66
N PHE A 121 5.21 -4.63 3.08
CA PHE A 121 4.96 -4.62 1.64
C PHE A 121 5.05 -3.20 1.13
N TRP A 122 5.87 -3.01 0.10
CA TRP A 122 5.99 -1.74 -0.60
C TRP A 122 5.77 -1.92 -2.09
N VAL A 123 5.18 -0.91 -2.71
CA VAL A 123 5.11 -0.76 -4.16
C VAL A 123 5.59 0.64 -4.49
N HIS A 124 6.41 0.76 -5.52
CA HIS A 124 6.85 2.03 -6.06
C HIS A 124 7.03 1.87 -7.57
N GLU A 125 6.24 2.60 -8.35
CA GLU A 125 6.19 2.47 -9.80
C GLU A 125 5.91 1.02 -10.26
N ARG A 126 6.90 0.38 -10.91
CA ARG A 126 6.85 -1.00 -11.39
C ARG A 126 7.55 -1.98 -10.45
N HIS A 127 8.03 -1.51 -9.31
CA HIS A 127 8.72 -2.30 -8.32
C HIS A 127 7.82 -2.63 -7.13
N PHE A 128 8.04 -3.79 -6.53
CA PHE A 128 7.50 -4.08 -5.21
C PHE A 128 8.51 -4.84 -4.35
N VAL A 129 8.41 -4.64 -3.05
CA VAL A 129 9.28 -5.26 -2.05
C VAL A 129 8.42 -5.97 -1.02
N VAL A 130 8.81 -7.20 -0.68
CA VAL A 130 8.22 -7.98 0.41
C VAL A 130 9.31 -8.30 1.40
N GLU A 131 9.23 -7.74 2.60
CA GLU A 131 10.04 -8.20 3.73
C GLU A 131 9.21 -9.07 4.66
N ILE A 132 9.72 -10.26 4.96
CA ILE A 132 9.17 -11.14 5.99
C ILE A 132 10.04 -10.97 7.23
N ARG A 133 9.42 -10.64 8.36
CA ARG A 133 10.12 -10.39 9.63
C ARG A 133 9.51 -11.21 10.75
N LYS A 134 10.29 -11.56 11.78
CA LYS A 134 9.73 -12.15 13.00
C LYS A 134 9.04 -11.07 13.82
N ARG A 135 7.84 -11.34 14.33
CA ARG A 135 7.10 -10.37 15.16
C ARG A 135 7.76 -10.10 16.53
N ALA A 136 8.56 -11.04 17.03
CA ALA A 136 9.12 -10.94 18.38
C ALA A 136 10.25 -9.90 18.49
N ASP A 137 11.12 -9.83 17.49
CA ASP A 137 12.34 -9.02 17.49
C ASP A 137 12.53 -8.20 16.20
N GLU A 138 11.55 -8.24 15.29
CA GLU A 138 11.59 -7.60 13.98
C GLU A 138 12.80 -8.03 13.12
N SER A 139 13.45 -9.16 13.43
CA SER A 139 14.54 -9.68 12.61
C SER A 139 14.05 -10.04 11.20
N LEU A 140 14.83 -9.68 10.19
CA LEU A 140 14.55 -10.03 8.80
C LEU A 140 14.69 -11.54 8.63
N VAL A 141 13.73 -12.16 7.95
CA VAL A 141 13.75 -13.58 7.60
C VAL A 141 13.97 -13.75 6.11
N HIS A 142 13.21 -13.02 5.30
CA HIS A 142 13.36 -12.99 3.84
C HIS A 142 13.12 -11.58 3.32
N ARG A 143 13.81 -11.23 2.23
CA ARG A 143 13.54 -10.02 1.46
C ARG A 143 13.41 -10.40 0.00
N TYR A 144 12.26 -10.09 -0.59
CA TYR A 144 12.01 -10.23 -2.01
C TYR A 144 11.96 -8.87 -2.67
N LEU A 145 12.70 -8.74 -3.77
CA LEU A 145 12.70 -7.57 -4.63
C LEU A 145 12.09 -7.98 -5.97
N SER A 146 11.11 -7.21 -6.44
CA SER A 146 10.46 -7.48 -7.71
C SER A 146 10.37 -6.24 -8.55
N GLY A 147 10.54 -6.38 -9.86
CA GLY A 147 10.46 -5.29 -10.81
C GLY A 147 11.11 -5.63 -12.14
N PRO A 148 11.21 -4.66 -13.07
CA PRO A 148 11.99 -4.82 -14.29
C PRO A 148 13.47 -5.05 -13.95
N MET A 149 14.05 -6.11 -14.51
CA MET A 149 15.48 -6.39 -14.38
C MET A 149 16.28 -5.26 -15.04
N THR A 150 17.12 -4.59 -14.25
CA THR A 150 17.93 -3.47 -14.73
C THR A 150 19.40 -3.77 -14.46
N SER A 151 20.24 -3.74 -15.48
CA SER A 151 21.66 -4.06 -15.34
C SER A 151 22.40 -2.96 -14.58
N GLY A 152 23.36 -3.36 -13.73
CA GLY A 152 24.27 -2.43 -13.07
C GLY A 152 25.13 -1.67 -14.07
N THR A 153 25.26 -0.36 -13.90
CA THR A 153 26.07 0.51 -14.77
C THR A 153 27.56 0.46 -14.44
N ASP A 154 27.90 0.30 -13.16
CA ASP A 154 29.24 0.59 -12.65
C ASP A 154 30.04 -0.66 -12.27
N GLU A 155 29.35 -1.75 -11.93
CA GLU A 155 29.97 -2.99 -11.46
C GLU A 155 29.50 -4.22 -12.26
N PRO A 156 30.41 -5.07 -12.76
CA PRO A 156 30.02 -6.30 -13.42
C PRO A 156 29.30 -7.22 -12.44
N ARG A 157 28.30 -7.98 -12.93
CA ARG A 157 27.49 -8.91 -12.13
C ARG A 157 26.68 -8.23 -11.01
N THR A 158 26.27 -7.00 -11.26
CA THR A 158 25.31 -6.30 -10.42
C THR A 158 24.06 -5.94 -11.20
N LEU A 159 22.96 -5.82 -10.47
CA LEU A 159 21.66 -5.42 -10.97
C LEU A 159 21.13 -4.29 -10.06
N HIS A 160 20.27 -3.44 -10.61
CA HIS A 160 19.62 -2.36 -9.88
C HIS A 160 18.18 -2.71 -9.56
N TRP A 161 17.79 -2.48 -8.31
CA TRP A 161 16.40 -2.58 -7.86
C TRP A 161 16.04 -1.38 -7.01
N TRP A 162 14.77 -1.00 -7.03
CA TRP A 162 14.23 -0.12 -6.02
C TRP A 162 14.00 -0.86 -4.70
N GLY A 163 14.35 -0.22 -3.58
CA GLY A 163 14.03 -0.63 -2.22
C GLY A 163 13.36 0.50 -1.42
N PRO A 164 12.88 0.23 -0.20
CA PRO A 164 12.30 1.28 0.66
C PRO A 164 13.30 2.40 1.02
N GLY A 165 14.60 2.17 0.86
CA GLY A 165 15.65 3.19 0.99
C GLY A 165 16.00 3.93 -0.31
N GLY A 166 15.27 3.69 -1.40
CA GLY A 166 15.60 4.14 -2.75
C GLY A 166 16.27 3.05 -3.58
N ASP A 167 16.90 3.47 -4.67
CA ASP A 167 17.61 2.56 -5.57
C ASP A 167 18.79 1.89 -4.86
N GLN A 168 18.96 0.60 -5.11
CA GLN A 168 20.00 -0.24 -4.51
C GLN A 168 20.60 -1.18 -5.55
N THR A 169 21.91 -1.37 -5.42
CA THR A 169 22.68 -2.38 -6.16
C THR A 169 22.53 -3.74 -5.48
N VAL A 170 22.34 -4.78 -6.30
CA VAL A 170 22.19 -6.16 -5.87
C VAL A 170 23.19 -7.04 -6.61
N HIS A 171 23.94 -7.86 -5.88
CA HIS A 171 24.92 -8.76 -6.48
C HIS A 171 24.27 -10.04 -6.99
N VAL A 172 24.64 -10.46 -8.20
CA VAL A 172 24.06 -11.63 -8.85
C VAL A 172 24.34 -12.96 -8.11
N GLY A 173 25.47 -13.03 -7.38
CA GLY A 173 25.82 -14.20 -6.58
C GLY A 173 25.90 -15.48 -7.43
N THR A 174 25.31 -16.57 -6.93
CA THR A 174 25.32 -17.88 -7.60
C THR A 174 24.21 -18.06 -8.63
N GLN A 175 23.37 -17.04 -8.85
CA GLN A 175 22.18 -17.16 -9.72
C GLN A 175 22.43 -16.75 -11.18
N GLU A 176 23.69 -16.57 -11.59
CA GLU A 176 24.10 -16.15 -12.94
C GLU A 176 23.39 -16.95 -14.04
N GLU A 177 23.43 -18.29 -13.96
CA GLU A 177 22.83 -19.18 -14.96
C GLU A 177 21.31 -18.97 -15.07
N ARG A 178 20.60 -18.86 -13.94
CA ARG A 178 19.14 -18.67 -13.96
C ARG A 178 18.76 -17.31 -14.55
N LEU A 179 19.58 -16.29 -14.32
CA LEU A 179 19.35 -14.93 -14.79
C LEU A 179 19.64 -14.74 -16.28
N THR A 180 20.43 -15.63 -16.92
CA THR A 180 20.64 -15.59 -18.38
C THR A 180 19.36 -15.74 -19.20
N ASN A 181 18.30 -16.28 -18.61
CA ASN A 181 17.00 -16.42 -19.26
C ASN A 181 16.18 -15.12 -19.29
N TYR A 182 16.64 -14.08 -18.59
CA TYR A 182 15.97 -12.78 -18.47
C TYR A 182 16.75 -11.72 -19.24
N ARG A 183 16.01 -10.80 -19.84
CA ARG A 183 16.54 -9.65 -20.57
C ARG A 183 16.33 -8.38 -19.76
N GLU A 184 17.06 -7.34 -20.13
CA GLU A 184 16.84 -5.98 -19.63
C GLU A 184 15.36 -5.60 -19.76
N GLY A 185 14.75 -5.16 -18.65
CA GLY A 185 13.35 -4.80 -18.54
C GLY A 185 12.38 -5.95 -18.25
N ASP A 186 12.82 -7.21 -18.28
CA ASP A 186 11.94 -8.35 -17.98
C ASP A 186 11.48 -8.31 -16.51
N PRO A 187 10.20 -8.61 -16.22
CA PRO A 187 9.72 -8.67 -14.85
C PRO A 187 10.33 -9.87 -14.13
N LEU A 188 10.98 -9.60 -12.99
CA LEU A 188 11.73 -10.59 -12.23
C LEU A 188 11.50 -10.37 -10.74
N THR A 189 11.32 -11.46 -9.98
CA THR A 189 11.40 -11.44 -8.52
C THR A 189 12.64 -12.21 -8.05
N VAL A 190 13.42 -11.59 -7.18
CA VAL A 190 14.60 -12.19 -6.55
C VAL A 190 14.46 -12.19 -5.04
N GLU A 191 15.02 -13.22 -4.40
CA GLU A 191 15.29 -13.22 -2.96
C GLU A 191 16.74 -12.76 -2.76
N VAL A 192 16.95 -11.88 -1.78
CA VAL A 192 18.28 -11.39 -1.41
C VAL A 192 18.59 -11.70 0.04
N ASP A 193 19.86 -11.97 0.32
CA ASP A 193 20.37 -12.14 1.67
C ASP A 193 20.68 -10.78 2.35
N GLU A 194 21.26 -10.84 3.56
CA GLU A 194 21.63 -9.65 4.34
C GLU A 194 22.72 -8.79 3.68
N THR A 195 23.48 -9.35 2.72
CA THR A 195 24.53 -8.66 1.98
C THR A 195 24.04 -8.08 0.64
N ASN A 196 22.72 -8.11 0.39
CA ASN A 196 22.13 -7.77 -0.90
C ASN A 196 22.68 -8.64 -2.06
N THR A 197 22.96 -9.91 -1.78
CA THR A 197 23.30 -10.91 -2.81
C THR A 197 22.09 -11.76 -3.12
N ILE A 198 21.84 -12.04 -4.41
CA ILE A 198 20.72 -12.88 -4.84
C ILE A 198 20.94 -14.31 -4.35
N SER A 199 19.99 -14.79 -3.55
CA SER A 199 19.92 -16.17 -3.05
C SER A 199 18.90 -17.01 -3.82
N GLY A 200 17.95 -16.40 -4.52
CA GLY A 200 16.92 -17.11 -5.28
C GLY A 200 16.19 -16.27 -6.32
N VAL A 201 15.57 -16.95 -7.28
CA VAL A 201 14.71 -16.37 -8.32
C VAL A 201 13.32 -17.00 -8.24
N HIS A 202 12.29 -16.16 -8.21
CA HIS A 202 10.92 -16.52 -7.82
C HIS A 202 9.84 -15.93 -8.74
N ASP A 203 8.62 -16.46 -8.58
CA ASP A 203 7.42 -16.12 -9.36
C ASP A 203 6.37 -15.40 -8.50
N MET A 204 6.79 -14.43 -7.69
CA MET A 204 5.90 -13.79 -6.71
C MET A 204 4.87 -12.88 -7.38
N GLN A 205 3.63 -12.99 -6.92
CA GLN A 205 2.52 -12.14 -7.34
C GLN A 205 1.73 -11.70 -6.11
N PHE A 206 0.98 -10.61 -6.26
CA PHE A 206 0.09 -10.14 -5.20
C PHE A 206 -1.28 -9.71 -5.72
N ASP A 207 -2.29 -9.81 -4.86
CA ASP A 207 -3.61 -9.23 -5.04
C ASP A 207 -3.96 -8.37 -3.84
N LEU A 208 -4.48 -7.16 -4.09
CA LEU A 208 -4.88 -6.22 -3.04
C LEU A 208 -6.40 -6.00 -3.03
N GLN A 209 -7.01 -6.26 -1.88
CA GLN A 209 -8.39 -5.93 -1.58
C GLN A 209 -8.45 -4.87 -0.48
N ILE A 210 -9.05 -3.73 -0.79
CA ILE A 210 -9.28 -2.61 0.12
C ILE A 210 -10.75 -2.61 0.50
N SER A 211 -11.05 -2.94 1.75
CA SER A 211 -12.43 -3.17 2.21
C SER A 211 -12.89 -2.26 3.33
N GLN A 212 -11.99 -1.47 3.91
CA GLN A 212 -12.25 -0.57 5.03
C GLN A 212 -11.28 0.61 5.02
N ALA A 213 -11.66 1.70 5.70
CA ALA A 213 -10.73 2.78 6.02
C ALA A 213 -9.70 2.30 7.06
N PRO A 214 -8.46 2.83 7.04
CA PRO A 214 -7.46 2.48 8.04
C PRO A 214 -7.92 2.93 9.44
N PRO A 215 -7.80 2.08 10.48
CA PRO A 215 -7.97 2.51 11.86
C PRO A 215 -6.99 3.62 12.24
N SER A 216 -7.37 4.47 13.20
CA SER A 216 -6.49 5.49 13.77
C SER A 216 -5.14 4.93 14.21
N GLY A 217 -4.07 5.63 13.84
CA GLY A 217 -2.68 5.23 14.14
C GLY A 217 -2.12 4.08 13.30
N SER A 218 -2.81 3.65 12.24
CA SER A 218 -2.26 2.66 11.30
C SER A 218 -1.12 3.26 10.47
N ASP A 219 -0.04 2.52 10.26
CA ASP A 219 1.03 2.88 9.32
C ASP A 219 0.66 2.36 7.91
N VAL A 220 -0.09 3.17 7.17
CA VAL A 220 -0.51 2.87 5.79
C VAL A 220 -0.34 4.10 4.92
N GLN A 221 0.26 3.91 3.76
CA GLN A 221 0.26 4.91 2.69
C GLN A 221 -0.09 4.23 1.38
N LEU A 222 -0.99 4.82 0.62
CA LEU A 222 -1.40 4.32 -0.68
C LEU A 222 -1.73 5.51 -1.57
N LEU A 223 -1.03 5.60 -2.70
CA LEU A 223 -1.38 6.43 -3.83
C LEU A 223 -1.45 5.49 -5.04
N LEU A 224 -2.62 5.40 -5.65
CA LEU A 224 -2.86 4.43 -6.71
C LEU A 224 -3.88 4.96 -7.71
N SER A 225 -3.43 5.23 -8.93
CA SER A 225 -4.35 5.49 -10.05
C SER A 225 -4.68 4.24 -10.85
N GLY A 226 -5.86 4.26 -11.46
CA GLY A 226 -6.28 3.23 -12.39
C GLY A 226 -7.61 3.53 -13.02
N THR A 227 -8.14 2.54 -13.75
CA THR A 227 -9.42 2.63 -14.44
C THR A 227 -10.39 1.58 -13.90
N VAL A 228 -11.63 1.99 -13.62
CA VAL A 228 -12.68 1.07 -13.21
C VAL A 228 -12.95 0.09 -14.34
N SER A 229 -12.63 -1.18 -14.10
CA SER A 229 -12.79 -2.26 -15.07
C SER A 229 -14.11 -2.99 -14.92
N LYS A 230 -14.65 -3.06 -13.69
CA LYS A 230 -15.87 -3.81 -13.37
C LYS A 230 -16.51 -3.29 -12.09
N LEU A 231 -17.83 -3.35 -12.04
CA LEU A 231 -18.64 -3.14 -10.85
C LEU A 231 -19.39 -4.43 -10.53
N LYS A 232 -19.34 -4.89 -9.28
CA LYS A 232 -20.08 -6.08 -8.85
C LYS A 232 -20.51 -5.93 -7.39
N SER A 233 -21.82 -5.83 -7.16
CA SER A 233 -22.38 -5.58 -5.82
C SER A 233 -21.71 -4.35 -5.20
N ASN A 234 -21.17 -4.45 -3.98
CA ASN A 234 -20.47 -3.36 -3.29
C ASN A 234 -18.97 -3.28 -3.65
N PHE A 235 -18.52 -3.89 -4.74
CA PHE A 235 -17.11 -3.89 -5.13
C PHE A 235 -16.89 -3.18 -6.47
N VAL A 236 -15.87 -2.32 -6.48
CA VAL A 236 -15.30 -1.66 -7.65
C VAL A 236 -13.96 -2.31 -7.94
N PHE A 237 -13.77 -2.81 -9.16
CA PHE A 237 -12.52 -3.41 -9.59
C PHE A 237 -11.75 -2.42 -10.44
N VAL A 238 -10.56 -2.06 -10.00
CA VAL A 238 -9.74 -1.03 -10.63
C VAL A 238 -8.52 -1.69 -11.23
N ARG A 239 -8.32 -1.52 -12.54
CA ARG A 239 -7.10 -1.93 -13.22
C ARG A 239 -6.06 -0.84 -13.02
N THR A 240 -4.92 -1.19 -12.45
CA THR A 240 -3.81 -0.31 -12.12
C THR A 240 -2.53 -0.80 -12.79
N PRO A 241 -1.44 -0.01 -12.80
CA PRO A 241 -0.16 -0.46 -13.35
C PRO A 241 0.40 -1.72 -12.67
N VAL A 242 -0.01 -1.98 -11.44
CA VAL A 242 0.52 -3.08 -10.60
C VAL A 242 -0.46 -4.24 -10.44
N GLY A 243 -1.60 -4.22 -11.14
CA GLY A 243 -2.55 -5.32 -11.19
C GLY A 243 -4.00 -4.88 -11.04
N LEU A 244 -4.84 -5.82 -10.60
CA LEU A 244 -6.24 -5.54 -10.32
C LEU A 244 -6.42 -5.30 -8.81
N VAL A 245 -6.95 -4.14 -8.45
CA VAL A 245 -7.26 -3.83 -7.05
C VAL A 245 -8.78 -3.82 -6.85
N MET A 246 -9.23 -4.49 -5.79
CA MET A 246 -10.64 -4.58 -5.44
C MET A 246 -10.95 -3.60 -4.31
N LEU A 247 -11.87 -2.67 -4.55
CA LEU A 247 -12.29 -1.65 -3.59
C LEU A 247 -13.73 -1.91 -3.14
N ASN A 248 -13.99 -1.86 -1.83
CA ASN A 248 -15.35 -1.83 -1.30
C ASN A 248 -15.93 -0.42 -1.46
N SER A 249 -17.05 -0.26 -2.15
CA SER A 249 -17.66 1.05 -2.39
C SER A 249 -18.11 1.76 -1.10
N LYS A 250 -18.30 1.01 -0.01
CA LYS A 250 -18.74 1.55 1.28
C LYS A 250 -17.66 2.34 2.04
N ILE A 251 -16.41 2.36 1.57
CA ILE A 251 -15.30 3.07 2.24
C ILE A 251 -15.20 4.55 1.84
N GLY A 252 -16.27 5.11 1.26
CA GLY A 252 -16.26 6.48 0.73
C GLY A 252 -15.86 6.59 -0.74
N ILE A 253 -15.94 5.50 -1.50
CA ILE A 253 -15.74 5.57 -2.96
C ILE A 253 -16.97 6.27 -3.58
N PRO A 254 -16.80 7.36 -4.34
CA PRO A 254 -17.92 8.01 -5.02
C PRO A 254 -18.56 7.06 -6.04
N HIS A 255 -19.76 7.42 -6.51
CA HIS A 255 -20.41 6.65 -7.56
C HIS A 255 -19.60 6.75 -8.87
N VAL A 256 -19.03 5.63 -9.30
CA VAL A 256 -18.18 5.54 -10.50
C VAL A 256 -18.78 4.63 -11.57
N LYS A 257 -18.36 4.81 -12.83
CA LYS A 257 -18.77 3.99 -13.97
C LYS A 257 -17.60 3.14 -14.48
N VAL A 258 -17.90 2.04 -15.16
CA VAL A 258 -16.88 1.28 -15.90
C VAL A 258 -16.24 2.18 -16.96
N GLY A 259 -14.93 2.09 -17.11
CA GLY A 259 -14.11 2.95 -17.98
C GLY A 259 -13.67 4.26 -17.32
N GLN A 260 -14.17 4.58 -16.12
CA GLN A 260 -13.82 5.83 -15.45
C GLN A 260 -12.44 5.72 -14.78
N PRO A 261 -11.52 6.67 -15.05
CA PRO A 261 -10.27 6.79 -14.29
C PRO A 261 -10.54 7.28 -12.87
N ILE A 262 -9.81 6.74 -11.90
CA ILE A 262 -9.85 7.15 -10.50
C ILE A 262 -8.42 7.16 -9.93
N THR A 263 -8.16 8.06 -8.99
CA THR A 263 -6.96 8.05 -8.15
C THR A 263 -7.38 7.85 -6.71
N LEU A 264 -6.87 6.81 -6.08
CA LEU A 264 -7.09 6.51 -4.67
C LEU A 264 -5.91 6.98 -3.85
N HIS A 265 -6.18 7.76 -2.83
CA HIS A 265 -5.23 8.15 -1.80
C HIS A 265 -5.72 7.65 -0.44
N ILE A 266 -4.89 6.87 0.26
CA ILE A 266 -5.13 6.46 1.64
C ILE A 266 -3.87 6.79 2.43
N ASP A 267 -4.04 7.56 3.49
CA ASP A 267 -2.98 7.87 4.44
C ASP A 267 -3.40 7.44 5.85
N ASN A 268 -2.64 7.87 6.85
CA ASN A 268 -2.99 7.67 8.24
C ASN A 268 -4.30 8.43 8.53
N GLU A 269 -5.41 7.68 8.54
CA GLU A 269 -6.79 8.05 8.90
C GLU A 269 -7.72 8.47 7.76
N HIS A 270 -7.22 8.88 6.58
CA HIS A 270 -8.10 9.38 5.53
C HIS A 270 -8.12 8.51 4.29
N VAL A 271 -9.29 8.44 3.65
CA VAL A 271 -9.49 7.86 2.32
C VAL A 271 -10.01 8.98 1.43
N ALA A 272 -9.24 9.34 0.41
CA ALA A 272 -9.62 10.31 -0.60
C ALA A 272 -9.64 9.65 -1.99
N VAL A 273 -10.67 9.96 -2.77
CA VAL A 273 -10.77 9.50 -4.16
C VAL A 273 -10.93 10.71 -5.05
N THR A 274 -9.99 10.86 -5.97
CA THR A 274 -10.03 11.91 -6.99
C THR A 274 -10.50 11.31 -8.30
N LEU A 275 -11.45 11.98 -8.94
CA LEU A 275 -11.91 11.70 -10.30
C LEU A 275 -11.40 12.85 -11.18
N PRO A 276 -10.76 12.59 -12.32
CA PRO A 276 -10.42 13.68 -13.23
C PRO A 276 -11.71 14.37 -13.70
N PRO A 277 -11.67 15.69 -13.94
CA PRO A 277 -12.83 16.44 -14.38
C PRO A 277 -13.42 15.79 -15.62
N THR A 278 -14.71 15.46 -15.56
CA THR A 278 -15.43 14.98 -16.74
C THR A 278 -15.57 16.17 -17.67
N GLU A 279 -14.92 16.11 -18.83
CA GLU A 279 -15.09 17.10 -19.88
C GLU A 279 -16.59 17.20 -20.19
N THR A 280 -17.20 18.28 -19.73
CA THR A 280 -18.64 18.48 -19.90
C THR A 280 -18.82 18.83 -21.36
N ALA A 281 -19.41 17.92 -22.12
CA ALA A 281 -19.72 18.12 -23.53
C ALA A 281 -20.34 19.52 -23.72
N THR A 282 -19.66 20.36 -24.50
CA THR A 282 -20.13 21.70 -24.82
C THR A 282 -21.55 21.59 -25.38
N PRO A 283 -22.54 22.31 -24.82
CA PRO A 283 -23.88 22.28 -25.36
C PRO A 283 -23.81 22.82 -26.79
N ARG A 284 -24.15 21.97 -27.77
CA ARG A 284 -24.35 22.41 -29.15
C ARG A 284 -25.42 23.51 -29.12
N ARG A 285 -24.98 24.74 -29.32
CA ARG A 285 -25.84 25.90 -29.52
C ARG A 285 -26.71 25.61 -30.74
N SER A 286 -27.96 25.25 -30.50
CA SER A 286 -28.99 25.16 -31.52
C SER A 286 -29.08 26.52 -32.20
N ALA A 287 -28.67 26.59 -33.45
CA ALA A 287 -28.93 27.74 -34.30
C ALA A 287 -30.44 27.80 -34.54
N SER A 288 -31.08 28.83 -34.01
CA SER A 288 -32.45 29.19 -34.37
C SER A 288 -32.48 29.63 -35.84
N PRO A 289 -33.51 29.27 -36.62
CA PRO A 289 -33.67 29.76 -37.98
C PRO A 289 -34.14 31.22 -37.91
N SER A 290 -33.48 32.09 -38.66
CA SER A 290 -33.94 33.47 -38.88
C SER A 290 -35.11 33.47 -39.88
N PRO A 291 -36.08 34.39 -39.73
CA PRO A 291 -37.29 34.49 -40.55
C PRO A 291 -37.06 34.94 -41.99
#